data_AF-A0A6J1C9K3-F1
#
_entry.id   AF-A0A6J1C9K3-F1
#
_cell.length_a   1.000
_cell.length_b   1.000
_cell.length_c   1.000
_cell.angle_alpha   90.00
_cell.angle_beta   90.00
_cell.angle_gamma   90.00
#
_symmetry.space_group_name_H-M   'P 1'
#
loop_
_entity.id
_entity.type
_entity.pdbx_description
1 polymer ?
#
loop_
_entity_poly.entity_id
_entity_poly.type
_entity_poly.pdbx_seq_one_letter_code
_entity_poly.pdbx_strand_id
1 'polypeptide(L)'
;MEFQSLAITEEYPTSIAKYWCQRYQLFSRFDDGVKMDEEGWFSVTPEPIAQHHALRCGCNLIVDSFTGVGGNAIQFSQRAKHVIAIDIDPRKIRYAHHNASIYGVEDQIDFIKGDFFRLAPSLKADVIFLSPPWGGPDYTKVDTYDLKTMLKPHDGYFLFNIAKKIAPFVVMFLPRNVNVDQLAELSLSSDPPWSLEVEKNFLNGKLKAITAYFSNGSTNEPNGI
;
A
#
# COMPACT_ATOMS: atom_id res chain seq x y z
N MET A 1 9.98 19.16 -37.50
CA MET A 1 10.78 18.42 -36.50
C MET A 1 11.38 19.46 -35.58
N GLU A 2 10.65 19.81 -34.53
CA GLU A 2 11.12 20.68 -33.46
C GLU A 2 10.74 19.98 -32.17
N PHE A 3 11.71 19.29 -31.57
CA PHE A 3 11.61 18.87 -30.19
C PHE A 3 11.74 20.15 -29.35
N GLN A 4 10.61 20.70 -28.90
CA GLN A 4 10.64 21.61 -27.77
C GLN A 4 11.06 20.79 -26.55
N SER A 5 12.33 20.90 -26.16
CA SER A 5 12.78 20.45 -24.85
C SER A 5 12.04 21.29 -23.82
N LEU A 6 10.96 20.74 -23.26
CA LEU A 6 10.29 21.34 -22.11
C LEU A 6 11.35 21.44 -21.01
N ALA A 7 11.68 22.68 -20.70
CA ALA A 7 12.74 23.05 -19.80
C ALA A 7 12.54 22.38 -18.44
N ILE A 8 13.60 21.73 -17.95
CA ILE A 8 13.76 21.32 -16.56
C ILE A 8 13.90 22.61 -15.75
N THR A 9 12.78 23.20 -15.32
CA THR A 9 12.76 24.38 -14.44
C THR A 9 11.81 24.22 -13.26
N GLU A 10 11.76 23.01 -12.69
CA GLU A 10 11.41 22.83 -11.29
C GLU A 10 12.61 22.15 -10.62
N GLU A 11 13.30 22.89 -9.75
CA GLU A 11 14.35 22.36 -8.88
C GLU A 11 13.72 21.35 -7.90
N TYR A 12 13.43 20.14 -8.38
CA TYR A 12 13.12 19.05 -7.47
C TYR A 12 14.38 18.75 -6.65
N PRO A 13 14.28 18.68 -5.31
CA PRO A 13 15.38 18.29 -4.46
C PRO A 13 16.05 17.02 -5.01
N THR A 14 17.37 16.93 -4.92
CA THR A 14 18.16 15.76 -5.39
C THR A 14 17.63 14.44 -4.82
N SER A 15 16.94 14.49 -3.68
CA SER A 15 16.26 13.36 -3.04
C SER A 15 15.10 12.77 -3.88
N ILE A 16 14.42 13.58 -4.69
CA ILE A 16 13.25 13.19 -5.50
C ILE A 16 13.65 12.76 -6.92
N ALA A 17 14.79 13.23 -7.43
CA ALA A 17 15.22 12.98 -8.83
C ALA A 17 15.15 11.50 -9.25
N LYS A 18 15.55 10.57 -8.37
CA LYS A 18 15.48 9.12 -8.65
C LYS A 18 14.03 8.63 -8.83
N TYR A 19 13.06 9.20 -8.11
CA TYR A 19 11.65 8.85 -8.18
C TYR A 19 11.00 9.51 -9.40
N TRP A 20 11.36 10.76 -9.70
CA TRP A 20 10.92 11.47 -10.91
C TRP A 20 11.28 10.72 -12.20
N CYS A 21 12.50 10.19 -12.29
CA CYS A 21 12.93 9.37 -13.43
C CYS A 21 12.14 8.04 -13.56
N GLN A 22 11.50 7.60 -12.48
CA GLN A 22 10.67 6.40 -12.43
C GLN A 22 9.17 6.74 -12.37
N ARG A 23 8.76 7.99 -12.60
CA ARG A 23 7.36 8.43 -12.38
C ARG A 23 6.32 7.59 -13.14
N TYR A 24 6.61 7.13 -14.36
CA TYR A 24 5.73 6.24 -15.12
C TYR A 24 5.64 4.80 -14.58
N GLN A 25 6.56 4.40 -13.71
CA GLN A 25 6.46 3.15 -12.94
C GLN A 25 5.69 3.33 -11.65
N LEU A 26 5.52 4.58 -11.17
CA LEU A 26 4.70 4.90 -10.01
C LEU A 26 3.23 5.07 -10.44
N PHE A 27 3.01 5.80 -11.55
CA PHE A 27 1.73 5.94 -12.22
C PHE A 27 1.95 5.97 -13.74
N SER A 28 1.41 5.01 -14.48
CA SER A 28 1.49 4.96 -15.94
C SER A 28 0.88 6.20 -16.60
N ARG A 29 -0.17 6.77 -15.99
CA ARG A 29 -0.87 7.98 -16.44
C ARG A 29 -0.35 9.25 -15.77
N PHE A 30 0.93 9.29 -15.36
CA PHE A 30 1.49 10.42 -14.62
C PHE A 30 1.23 11.78 -15.29
N ASP A 31 1.46 11.87 -16.60
CA ASP A 31 1.34 13.11 -17.37
C ASP A 31 -0.11 13.56 -17.61
N ASP A 32 -1.10 12.72 -17.27
CA ASP A 32 -2.52 13.08 -17.30
C ASP A 32 -2.92 13.97 -16.10
N GLY A 33 -1.94 14.35 -15.27
CA GLY A 33 -2.10 15.31 -14.18
C GLY A 33 -2.08 14.70 -12.79
N VAL A 34 -1.38 13.57 -12.60
CA VAL A 34 -1.24 12.92 -11.29
C VAL A 34 -0.64 13.89 -10.27
N LYS A 35 -1.21 13.91 -9.07
CA LYS A 35 -0.75 14.75 -7.96
C LYS A 35 -0.02 13.92 -6.91
N MET A 36 1.12 14.45 -6.50
CA MET A 36 2.04 13.85 -5.53
C MET A 36 2.57 14.93 -4.58
N ASP A 37 2.85 14.57 -3.33
CA ASP A 37 3.70 15.36 -2.44
C ASP A 37 5.05 14.65 -2.21
N GLU A 38 5.93 15.28 -1.44
CA GLU A 38 7.26 14.76 -1.11
C GLU A 38 7.22 13.32 -0.57
N GLU A 39 6.30 13.02 0.33
CA GLU A 39 6.14 11.68 0.88
C GLU A 39 5.57 10.69 -0.13
N GLY A 40 4.61 11.10 -0.95
CA GLY A 40 4.05 10.26 -2.01
C GLY A 40 5.14 9.69 -2.90
N TRP A 41 6.17 10.47 -3.25
CA TRP A 41 7.25 10.02 -4.13
C TRP A 41 7.99 8.79 -3.63
N PHE A 42 8.20 8.67 -2.32
CA PHE A 42 8.93 7.53 -1.74
C PHE A 42 8.03 6.46 -1.13
N SER A 43 6.77 6.78 -0.83
CA SER A 43 5.82 5.86 -0.19
C SER A 43 4.86 5.19 -1.16
N VAL A 44 4.59 5.76 -2.34
CA VAL A 44 3.64 5.14 -3.28
C VAL A 44 4.17 3.80 -3.78
N THR A 45 3.32 2.77 -3.75
CA THR A 45 3.61 1.48 -4.34
C THR A 45 3.71 1.63 -5.86
N PRO A 46 4.81 1.18 -6.50
CA PRO A 46 4.91 1.17 -7.96
C PRO A 46 3.72 0.46 -8.60
N GLU A 47 3.14 1.05 -9.65
CA GLU A 47 1.90 0.60 -10.29
C GLU A 47 1.89 -0.91 -10.64
N PRO A 48 2.97 -1.51 -11.21
CA PRO A 48 2.97 -2.94 -11.49
C PRO A 48 2.85 -3.83 -10.24
N ILE A 49 3.40 -3.39 -9.10
CA ILE A 49 3.29 -4.11 -7.81
C ILE A 49 1.87 -3.94 -7.25
N ALA A 50 1.31 -2.74 -7.33
CA ALA A 50 -0.07 -2.49 -6.90
C ALA A 50 -1.10 -3.27 -7.74
N GLN A 51 -0.88 -3.40 -9.05
CA GLN A 51 -1.68 -4.25 -9.94
C GLN A 51 -1.63 -5.72 -9.55
N HIS A 52 -0.43 -6.20 -9.18
CA HIS A 52 -0.25 -7.57 -8.69
C HIS A 52 -0.99 -7.80 -7.37
N HIS A 53 -0.89 -6.88 -6.42
CA HIS A 53 -1.69 -6.94 -5.18
C HIS A 53 -3.19 -6.99 -5.50
N ALA A 54 -3.68 -6.17 -6.42
CA ALA A 54 -5.09 -6.15 -6.80
C ALA A 54 -5.55 -7.46 -7.47
N LEU A 55 -4.69 -8.11 -8.26
CA LEU A 55 -4.97 -9.44 -8.83
C LEU A 55 -5.10 -10.50 -7.74
N ARG A 56 -4.21 -10.47 -6.74
CA ARG A 56 -4.16 -11.41 -5.61
C ARG A 56 -5.29 -11.22 -4.60
N CYS A 57 -5.71 -9.97 -4.38
CA CYS A 57 -6.66 -9.61 -3.33
C CYS A 57 -8.09 -9.46 -3.84
N GLY A 58 -8.30 -9.40 -5.15
CA GLY A 58 -9.55 -8.96 -5.77
C GLY A 58 -10.76 -9.83 -5.44
N CYS A 59 -11.46 -9.48 -4.35
CA CYS A 59 -12.85 -9.87 -4.12
C CYS A 59 -13.60 -8.75 -3.38
N ASN A 60 -14.89 -8.60 -3.70
CA ASN A 60 -15.88 -7.78 -3.00
C ASN A 60 -15.35 -6.46 -2.38
N LEU A 61 -15.19 -6.36 -1.05
CA LEU A 61 -14.84 -5.13 -0.34
C LEU A 61 -13.42 -5.18 0.23
N ILE A 62 -12.58 -4.20 -0.16
CA ILE A 62 -11.21 -4.03 0.34
C ILE A 62 -11.09 -2.73 1.14
N VAL A 63 -10.41 -2.79 2.29
CA VAL A 63 -9.98 -1.60 3.04
C VAL A 63 -8.50 -1.34 2.79
N ASP A 64 -8.17 -0.22 2.14
CA ASP A 64 -6.80 0.32 2.08
C ASP A 64 -6.61 1.28 3.26
N SER A 65 -5.90 0.81 4.29
CA SER A 65 -5.88 1.46 5.61
C SER A 65 -4.96 2.69 5.70
N PHE A 66 -4.04 2.84 4.73
CA PHE A 66 -3.03 3.89 4.69
C PHE A 66 -2.80 4.29 3.23
N THR A 67 -3.85 4.84 2.60
CA THR A 67 -3.94 4.93 1.14
C THR A 67 -2.93 5.88 0.49
N GLY A 68 -2.42 6.86 1.26
CA GLY A 68 -1.53 7.89 0.75
C GLY A 68 -2.15 8.60 -0.47
N VAL A 69 -1.40 8.60 -1.57
CA VAL A 69 -1.82 9.21 -2.85
C VAL A 69 -2.69 8.30 -3.71
N GLY A 70 -3.15 7.16 -3.19
CA GLY A 70 -4.13 6.27 -3.82
C GLY A 70 -3.55 5.16 -4.71
N GLY A 71 -2.23 4.92 -4.69
CA GLY A 71 -1.58 3.96 -5.59
C GLY A 71 -2.19 2.56 -5.55
N ASN A 72 -2.37 1.96 -4.37
CA ASN A 72 -3.00 0.64 -4.23
C ASN A 72 -4.52 0.72 -4.40
N ALA A 73 -5.19 1.70 -3.77
CA ALA A 73 -6.64 1.89 -3.90
C ALA A 73 -7.12 1.94 -5.37
N ILE A 74 -6.41 2.65 -6.24
CA ILE A 74 -6.74 2.73 -7.68
C ILE A 74 -6.65 1.37 -8.38
N GLN A 75 -5.67 0.54 -8.03
CA GLN A 75 -5.56 -0.79 -8.65
C GLN A 75 -6.58 -1.75 -8.04
N PHE A 76 -6.85 -1.65 -6.73
CA PHE A 76 -7.90 -2.43 -6.08
C PHE A 76 -9.28 -2.16 -6.67
N SER A 77 -9.63 -0.91 -6.94
CA SER A 77 -10.94 -0.55 -7.51
C SER A 77 -11.18 -1.09 -8.93
N GLN A 78 -10.14 -1.53 -9.63
CA GLN A 78 -10.27 -2.20 -10.93
C GLN A 78 -10.63 -3.70 -10.80
N ARG A 79 -10.47 -4.30 -9.61
CA ARG A 79 -10.61 -5.75 -9.38
C ARG A 79 -11.60 -6.11 -8.27
N ALA A 80 -11.73 -5.26 -7.26
CA ALA A 80 -12.72 -5.39 -6.19
C ALA A 80 -14.05 -4.74 -6.61
N LYS A 81 -15.14 -5.11 -5.94
CA LYS A 81 -16.43 -4.43 -6.14
C LYS A 81 -16.43 -3.03 -5.54
N HIS A 82 -15.73 -2.85 -4.43
CA HIS A 82 -15.66 -1.57 -3.71
C HIS A 82 -14.39 -1.47 -2.87
N VAL A 83 -13.89 -0.25 -2.70
CA VAL A 83 -12.71 0.05 -1.87
C VAL A 83 -13.05 1.13 -0.85
N ILE A 84 -12.58 0.96 0.39
CA ILE A 84 -12.54 2.02 1.39
C ILE A 84 -11.09 2.46 1.54
N ALA A 85 -10.77 3.68 1.16
CA ALA A 85 -9.43 4.25 1.18
C ALA A 85 -9.29 5.25 2.33
N ILE A 86 -8.45 4.93 3.32
CA ILE A 86 -8.30 5.69 4.56
C ILE A 86 -6.92 6.34 4.60
N ASP A 87 -6.88 7.63 4.93
CA ASP A 87 -5.63 8.30 5.30
C ASP A 87 -5.91 9.40 6.34
N ILE A 88 -4.93 9.64 7.21
CA ILE A 88 -5.05 10.65 8.26
C ILE A 88 -4.82 12.07 7.73
N ASP A 89 -4.00 12.23 6.67
CA ASP A 89 -3.73 13.53 6.06
C ASP A 89 -4.81 13.87 5.01
N PRO A 90 -5.59 14.95 5.20
CA PRO A 90 -6.61 15.35 4.23
C PRO A 90 -6.04 15.71 2.85
N ARG A 91 -4.76 16.05 2.71
CA ARG A 91 -4.10 16.27 1.41
C ARG A 91 -3.96 14.96 0.64
N LYS A 92 -3.58 13.87 1.33
CA LYS A 92 -3.46 12.53 0.74
C LYS A 92 -4.79 12.08 0.18
N ILE A 93 -5.87 12.23 0.94
CA ILE A 93 -7.23 11.96 0.47
C ILE A 93 -7.59 12.77 -0.80
N ARG A 94 -7.29 14.08 -0.83
CA ARG A 94 -7.53 14.90 -2.03
C ARG A 94 -6.73 14.42 -3.24
N TYR A 95 -5.48 14.00 -3.04
CA TYR A 95 -4.66 13.45 -4.11
C TYR A 95 -5.14 12.08 -4.56
N ALA A 96 -5.46 11.18 -3.63
CA ALA A 96 -6.01 9.86 -3.94
C ALA A 96 -7.29 9.97 -4.76
N HIS A 97 -8.22 10.86 -4.38
CA HIS A 97 -9.45 11.11 -5.15
C HIS A 97 -9.15 11.69 -6.54
N HIS A 98 -8.28 12.71 -6.64
CA HIS A 98 -7.88 13.29 -7.93
C HIS A 98 -7.22 12.24 -8.84
N ASN A 99 -6.28 11.48 -8.30
CA ASN A 99 -5.57 10.43 -9.04
C ASN A 99 -6.52 9.32 -9.47
N ALA A 100 -7.49 8.93 -8.62
CA ALA A 100 -8.51 7.95 -9.01
C ALA A 100 -9.39 8.44 -10.16
N SER A 101 -9.73 9.74 -10.20
CA SER A 101 -10.50 10.31 -11.32
C SER A 101 -9.75 10.30 -12.65
N ILE A 102 -8.42 10.41 -12.62
CA ILE A 102 -7.59 10.21 -13.82
C ILE A 102 -7.79 8.79 -14.35
N TYR A 103 -7.79 7.80 -13.47
CA TYR A 103 -7.96 6.38 -13.82
C TYR A 103 -9.43 5.96 -14.05
N GLY A 104 -10.41 6.84 -13.79
CA GLY A 104 -11.84 6.60 -14.00
C GLY A 104 -12.44 5.56 -13.05
N VAL A 105 -11.97 5.54 -11.79
CA VAL A 105 -12.36 4.56 -10.76
C VAL A 105 -12.76 5.19 -9.43
N GLU A 106 -12.85 6.52 -9.38
CA GLU A 106 -13.21 7.28 -8.18
C GLU A 106 -14.55 6.87 -7.57
N ASP A 107 -15.53 6.53 -8.41
CA ASP A 107 -16.88 6.13 -7.96
C ASP A 107 -16.90 4.76 -7.26
N GLN A 108 -15.82 3.98 -7.37
CA GLN A 108 -15.66 2.67 -6.73
C GLN A 108 -14.91 2.77 -5.38
N ILE A 109 -14.56 3.97 -4.93
CA ILE A 109 -13.71 4.20 -3.76
C ILE A 109 -14.38 5.20 -2.80
N ASP A 110 -14.65 4.75 -1.57
CA ASP A 110 -14.98 5.64 -0.46
C ASP A 110 -13.70 6.20 0.16
N PHE A 111 -13.46 7.50 -0.04
CA PHE A 111 -12.31 8.19 0.54
C PHE A 111 -12.62 8.75 1.93
N ILE A 112 -11.96 8.21 2.96
CA ILE A 112 -12.19 8.57 4.35
C ILE A 112 -10.96 9.24 4.95
N LYS A 113 -11.09 10.53 5.29
CA LYS A 113 -10.11 11.21 6.13
C LYS A 113 -10.29 10.75 7.58
N GLY A 114 -9.32 10.01 8.12
CA GLY A 114 -9.37 9.59 9.51
C GLY A 114 -8.15 8.80 9.98
N ASP A 115 -8.06 8.67 11.30
CA ASP A 115 -7.10 7.78 11.93
C ASP A 115 -7.64 6.34 11.82
N PHE A 116 -6.98 5.50 11.02
CA PHE A 116 -7.33 4.10 10.84
C PHE A 116 -7.55 3.38 12.17
N PHE A 117 -6.71 3.61 13.18
CA PHE A 117 -6.80 2.92 14.47
C PHE A 117 -8.08 3.28 15.23
N ARG A 118 -8.63 4.48 15.00
CA ARG A 118 -9.92 4.92 15.57
C ARG A 118 -11.11 4.41 14.79
N LEU A 119 -10.97 4.26 13.47
CA LEU A 119 -12.03 3.78 12.58
C LEU A 119 -12.17 2.25 12.62
N ALA A 120 -11.07 1.54 12.84
CA ALA A 120 -10.96 0.08 12.81
C ALA A 120 -12.09 -0.68 13.53
N PRO A 121 -12.55 -0.30 14.74
CA PRO A 121 -13.65 -1.01 15.41
C PRO A 121 -14.98 -1.02 14.65
N SER A 122 -15.19 -0.07 13.74
CA SER A 122 -16.40 0.08 12.93
C SER A 122 -16.31 -0.53 11.53
N LEU A 123 -15.11 -0.99 11.14
CA LEU A 123 -14.86 -1.52 9.79
C LEU A 123 -15.12 -3.03 9.72
N LYS A 124 -15.66 -3.46 8.58
CA LYS A 124 -15.74 -4.86 8.15
C LYS A 124 -15.44 -4.91 6.65
N ALA A 125 -14.64 -5.89 6.24
CA ALA A 125 -14.24 -6.07 4.85
C ALA A 125 -13.90 -7.52 4.57
N ASP A 126 -13.80 -7.88 3.29
CA ASP A 126 -13.31 -9.19 2.86
C ASP A 126 -11.78 -9.22 2.91
N VAL A 127 -11.14 -8.11 2.55
CA VAL A 127 -9.69 -7.92 2.59
C VAL A 127 -9.32 -6.60 3.27
N ILE A 128 -8.24 -6.62 4.04
CA ILE A 128 -7.60 -5.39 4.54
C ILE A 128 -6.15 -5.33 4.08
N PHE A 129 -5.81 -4.23 3.42
CA PHE A 129 -4.46 -3.92 2.97
C PHE A 129 -3.82 -2.89 3.89
N LEU A 130 -2.58 -3.17 4.29
CA LEU A 130 -1.81 -2.41 5.26
C LEU A 130 -0.47 -1.98 4.63
N SER A 131 -0.37 -0.71 4.28
CA SER A 131 0.88 -0.04 3.88
C SER A 131 1.19 1.14 4.82
N PRO A 132 1.43 0.88 6.12
CA PRO A 132 1.74 1.92 7.10
C PRO A 132 3.04 2.67 6.75
N PRO A 133 3.28 3.87 7.31
CA PRO A 133 4.54 4.59 7.11
C PRO A 133 5.71 3.80 7.71
N TRP A 134 6.75 3.56 6.91
CA TRP A 134 7.92 2.79 7.32
C TRP A 134 9.01 3.63 8.01
N GLY A 135 8.81 4.95 8.15
CA GLY A 135 9.86 5.89 8.59
C GLY A 135 10.62 6.56 7.44
N GLY A 136 10.05 6.58 6.23
CA GLY A 136 10.65 7.20 5.05
C GLY A 136 11.89 6.45 4.54
N PRO A 137 12.66 7.02 3.59
CA PRO A 137 13.80 6.33 2.97
C PRO A 137 14.87 5.82 3.95
N ASP A 138 14.90 6.35 5.16
CA ASP A 138 15.85 6.00 6.22
C ASP A 138 15.67 4.60 6.81
N TYR A 139 14.56 3.91 6.54
CA TYR A 139 14.39 2.51 6.97
C TYR A 139 15.50 1.59 6.46
N THR A 140 16.20 1.99 5.40
CA THR A 140 17.29 1.22 4.79
C THR A 140 18.63 1.41 5.50
N LYS A 141 18.70 2.27 6.53
CA LYS A 141 19.91 2.49 7.33
C LYS A 141 20.17 1.38 8.35
N VAL A 142 19.21 0.48 8.55
CA VAL A 142 19.35 -0.73 9.38
C VAL A 142 19.37 -1.98 8.50
N ASP A 143 20.07 -3.01 8.94
CA ASP A 143 20.15 -4.28 8.21
C ASP A 143 18.83 -5.05 8.26
N THR A 144 18.15 -5.02 9.42
CA THR A 144 16.89 -5.72 9.66
C THR A 144 15.86 -4.75 10.23
N TYR A 145 14.71 -4.63 9.57
CA TYR A 145 13.58 -3.82 10.01
C TYR A 145 12.72 -4.61 10.99
N ASP A 146 12.69 -4.15 12.25
CA ASP A 146 11.99 -4.80 13.36
C ASP A 146 10.58 -4.20 13.52
N LEU A 147 9.56 -5.04 13.32
CA LEU A 147 8.14 -4.66 13.40
C LEU A 147 7.71 -4.23 14.80
N LYS A 148 8.37 -4.68 15.88
CA LYS A 148 8.05 -4.32 17.27
C LYS A 148 8.51 -2.91 17.61
N THR A 149 9.65 -2.48 17.06
CA THR A 149 10.32 -1.26 17.52
C THR A 149 10.28 -0.13 16.50
N MET A 150 10.31 -0.46 15.20
CA MET A 150 10.48 0.52 14.13
C MET A 150 9.18 0.97 13.48
N LEU A 151 8.15 0.11 13.45
CA LEU A 151 6.86 0.50 12.91
C LEU A 151 6.14 1.46 13.86
N LYS A 152 5.68 2.60 13.33
CA LYS A 152 5.01 3.68 14.06
C LYS A 152 3.74 4.09 13.32
N PRO A 153 2.71 4.62 14.00
CA PRO A 153 2.67 4.99 15.43
C PRO A 153 2.56 3.78 16.38
N HIS A 154 2.11 2.63 15.89
CA HIS A 154 2.02 1.38 16.63
C HIS A 154 2.87 0.29 15.97
N ASP A 155 3.25 -0.70 16.77
CA ASP A 155 4.03 -1.83 16.27
C ASP A 155 3.21 -2.75 15.33
N GLY A 156 3.92 -3.58 14.57
CA GLY A 156 3.31 -4.50 13.59
C GLY A 156 2.38 -5.55 14.21
N TYR A 157 2.57 -5.92 15.47
CA TYR A 157 1.73 -6.91 16.17
C TYR A 157 0.41 -6.29 16.57
N PHE A 158 0.43 -5.07 17.10
CA PHE A 158 -0.78 -4.30 17.36
C PHE A 158 -1.57 -4.07 16.07
N LEU A 159 -0.88 -3.64 15.00
CA LEU A 159 -1.50 -3.40 13.69
C LEU A 159 -2.18 -4.67 13.14
N PHE A 160 -1.46 -5.80 13.14
CA PHE A 160 -2.00 -7.07 12.70
C PHE A 160 -3.20 -7.52 13.54
N ASN A 161 -3.13 -7.40 14.87
CA ASN A 161 -4.21 -7.78 15.77
C ASN A 161 -5.49 -6.96 15.58
N ILE A 162 -5.37 -5.69 15.15
CA ILE A 162 -6.53 -4.89 14.75
C ILE A 162 -7.08 -5.38 13.41
N ALA A 163 -6.20 -5.56 12.42
CA ALA A 163 -6.60 -5.95 11.07
C ALA A 163 -7.34 -7.30 11.04
N LYS A 164 -6.90 -8.28 11.84
CA LYS A 164 -7.58 -9.58 12.00
C LYS A 164 -9.04 -9.49 12.44
N LYS A 165 -9.44 -8.39 13.11
CA LYS A 165 -10.82 -8.18 13.57
C LYS A 165 -11.71 -7.58 12.47
N ILE A 166 -11.12 -7.04 11.41
CA ILE A 166 -11.80 -6.33 10.32
C ILE A 166 -12.08 -7.29 9.16
N ALA A 167 -11.09 -8.09 8.75
CA ALA A 167 -11.17 -8.94 7.58
C ALA A 167 -10.52 -10.32 7.81
N PRO A 168 -11.00 -11.38 7.15
CA PRO A 168 -10.39 -12.72 7.18
C PRO A 168 -9.09 -12.83 6.37
N PHE A 169 -8.86 -11.90 5.44
CA PHE A 169 -7.64 -11.82 4.63
C PHE A 169 -6.91 -10.49 4.88
N VAL A 170 -5.69 -10.57 5.40
CA VAL A 170 -4.87 -9.42 5.80
C VAL A 170 -3.61 -9.40 4.93
N VAL A 171 -3.33 -8.27 4.32
CA VAL A 171 -2.13 -8.07 3.49
C VAL A 171 -1.29 -6.96 4.08
N MET A 172 -0.01 -7.26 4.37
CA MET A 172 0.95 -6.27 4.87
C MET A 172 2.03 -6.02 3.82
N PHE A 173 2.11 -4.78 3.32
CA PHE A 173 3.18 -4.32 2.43
C PHE A 173 4.28 -3.64 3.25
N LEU A 174 5.47 -4.21 3.22
CA LEU A 174 6.53 -3.98 4.21
C LEU A 174 7.90 -3.71 3.58
N PRO A 175 8.83 -3.08 4.33
CA PRO A 175 10.21 -2.89 3.90
C PRO A 175 10.88 -4.18 3.42
N ARG A 176 11.71 -4.07 2.39
CA ARG A 176 12.45 -5.22 1.82
C ARG A 176 13.40 -5.94 2.80
N ASN A 177 13.75 -5.29 3.90
CA ASN A 177 14.62 -5.78 4.96
C ASN A 177 13.85 -6.14 6.24
N VAL A 178 12.52 -6.34 6.17
CA VAL A 178 11.72 -6.78 7.34
C VAL A 178 12.20 -8.11 7.89
N ASN A 179 12.18 -8.24 9.23
CA ASN A 179 12.42 -9.52 9.88
C ASN A 179 11.30 -10.51 9.54
N VAL A 180 11.60 -11.49 8.70
CA VAL A 180 10.63 -12.49 8.23
C VAL A 180 10.18 -13.42 9.36
N ASP A 181 11.03 -13.67 10.37
CA ASP A 181 10.66 -14.49 11.53
C ASP A 181 9.51 -13.85 12.32
N GLN A 182 9.49 -12.51 12.39
CA GLN A 182 8.39 -11.77 13.03
C GLN A 182 7.07 -11.93 12.26
N LEU A 183 7.11 -12.13 10.93
CA LEU A 183 5.89 -12.44 10.17
C LEU A 183 5.34 -13.82 10.54
N ALA A 184 6.22 -14.81 10.70
CA ALA A 184 5.82 -16.13 11.17
C ALA A 184 5.25 -16.07 12.60
N GLU A 185 5.85 -15.28 13.50
CA GLU A 185 5.30 -15.02 14.84
C GLU A 185 3.88 -14.43 14.78
N LEU A 186 3.62 -13.46 13.88
CA LEU A 186 2.28 -12.91 13.69
C LEU A 186 1.28 -13.99 13.29
N SER A 187 1.63 -14.86 12.34
CA SER A 187 0.79 -15.98 11.89
C SER A 187 0.41 -16.91 13.03
N LEU A 188 1.40 -17.26 13.87
CA LEU A 188 1.27 -18.15 15.01
C LEU A 188 0.58 -17.51 16.22
N SER A 189 0.41 -16.18 16.24
CA SER A 189 -0.27 -15.46 17.33
C SER A 189 -1.79 -15.64 17.36
N SER A 190 -2.37 -16.24 16.32
CA SER A 190 -3.80 -16.56 16.23
C SER A 190 -4.07 -18.01 16.68
N ASP A 191 -5.28 -18.27 17.18
CA ASP A 191 -5.74 -19.63 17.49
C ASP A 191 -7.09 -19.92 16.77
N PRO A 192 -7.13 -20.85 15.79
CA PRO A 192 -5.96 -21.53 15.20
C PRO A 192 -5.01 -20.54 14.49
N PRO A 193 -3.74 -20.91 14.27
CA PRO A 193 -2.80 -20.10 13.51
C PRO A 193 -3.34 -19.76 12.12
N TRP A 194 -3.12 -18.53 11.68
CA TRP A 194 -3.45 -18.13 10.31
C TRP A 194 -2.43 -18.72 9.36
N SER A 195 -2.78 -18.93 8.09
CA SER A 195 -1.80 -19.22 7.05
C SER A 195 -1.01 -17.94 6.73
N LEU A 196 0.24 -18.11 6.30
CA LEU A 196 1.13 -17.03 5.90
C LEU A 196 1.84 -17.40 4.60
N GLU A 197 1.72 -16.53 3.60
CA GLU A 197 2.56 -16.51 2.40
C GLU A 197 3.39 -15.23 2.37
N VAL A 198 4.69 -15.34 2.09
CA VAL A 198 5.61 -14.19 2.02
C VAL A 198 6.17 -14.07 0.61
N GLU A 199 5.93 -12.92 -0.01
CA GLU A 199 6.32 -12.61 -1.37
C GLU A 199 7.37 -11.49 -1.42
N LYS A 200 8.34 -11.66 -2.32
CA LYS A 200 9.36 -10.64 -2.61
C LYS A 200 8.95 -9.85 -3.86
N ASN A 201 8.76 -8.54 -3.70
CA ASN A 201 8.37 -7.67 -4.82
C ASN A 201 9.58 -7.12 -5.54
N PHE A 202 9.70 -7.40 -6.83
CA PHE A 202 10.78 -6.92 -7.68
C PHE A 202 10.28 -5.90 -8.71
N LEU A 203 11.11 -4.90 -8.99
CA LEU A 203 10.92 -3.99 -10.11
C LEU A 203 12.26 -3.78 -10.80
N ASN A 204 12.31 -4.08 -12.11
CA ASN A 204 13.53 -4.02 -12.93
C ASN A 204 14.70 -4.80 -12.29
N GLY A 205 14.44 -6.01 -11.82
CA GLY A 205 15.43 -6.89 -11.19
C GLY A 205 15.89 -6.47 -9.79
N LYS A 206 15.35 -5.39 -9.21
CA LYS A 206 15.69 -4.93 -7.86
C LYS A 206 14.57 -5.24 -6.88
N LEU A 207 14.91 -5.82 -5.74
CA LEU A 207 14.00 -6.04 -4.63
C LEU A 207 13.53 -4.68 -4.05
N LYS A 208 12.22 -4.46 -4.03
CA LYS A 208 11.61 -3.21 -3.56
C LYS A 208 11.02 -3.34 -2.16
N ALA A 209 10.29 -4.43 -1.90
CA ALA A 209 9.50 -4.62 -0.69
C ALA A 209 9.18 -6.11 -0.47
N ILE A 210 8.66 -6.44 0.71
CA ILE A 210 8.04 -7.73 1.02
C ILE A 210 6.53 -7.52 1.14
N THR A 211 5.74 -8.46 0.62
CA THR A 211 4.30 -8.54 0.89
C THR A 211 4.02 -9.82 1.68
N ALA A 212 3.34 -9.69 2.80
CA ALA A 212 2.90 -10.82 3.61
C ALA A 212 1.38 -10.96 3.50
N TYR A 213 0.90 -12.11 3.07
CA TYR A 213 -0.51 -12.45 2.95
C TYR A 213 -0.89 -13.40 4.08
N PHE A 214 -1.84 -13.00 4.92
CA PHE A 214 -2.35 -13.80 6.03
C PHE A 214 -3.82 -14.14 5.82
N SER A 215 -4.20 -15.40 6.02
CA SER A 215 -5.59 -15.85 5.91
C SER A 215 -6.00 -16.72 7.09
N ASN A 216 -7.23 -16.56 7.56
CA ASN A 216 -7.82 -17.43 8.58
C ASN A 216 -8.48 -18.70 8.00
N GLY A 217 -8.35 -18.95 6.69
CA GLY A 217 -8.93 -20.10 6.00
C GLY A 217 -10.47 -20.11 5.89
N SER A 218 -11.14 -19.02 6.30
CA SER A 218 -12.61 -18.95 6.37
C SER A 218 -13.27 -18.47 5.08
N THR A 219 -12.50 -18.12 4.05
CA THR A 219 -12.99 -17.62 2.76
C THR A 219 -12.22 -18.28 1.63
N ASN A 220 -12.92 -18.57 0.52
CA ASN A 220 -12.31 -18.89 -0.76
C ASN A 220 -11.16 -17.91 -0.99
N GLU A 221 -9.92 -18.42 -1.05
CA GLU A 221 -8.78 -17.59 -1.44
C GLU A 221 -9.17 -16.81 -2.70
N PRO A 222 -9.01 -15.47 -2.73
CA PRO A 222 -9.36 -14.68 -3.89
C PRO A 222 -8.50 -15.13 -5.07
N ASN A 223 -9.08 -16.03 -5.87
CA ASN A 223 -8.44 -16.83 -6.91
C ASN A 223 -7.35 -17.75 -6.35
N GLY A 224 -7.65 -19.06 -6.33
CA GLY A 224 -6.68 -20.10 -5.99
C GLY A 224 -5.35 -19.84 -6.67
N ILE A 225 -4.30 -19.86 -5.84
CA ILE A 225 -2.90 -19.63 -6.21
C ILE A 225 -2.46 -20.62 -7.28
#